data_AF-A0A1E3V4F5-F1
#
_entry.id   AF-A0A1E3V4F5-F1
#
_cell.length_a   1.000
_cell.length_b   1.000
_cell.length_c   1.000
_cell.angle_alpha   90.00
_cell.angle_beta   90.00
_cell.angle_gamma   90.00
#
_symmetry.space_group_name_H-M   'P 1'
#
loop_
_entity.id
_entity.type
_entity.pdbx_description
1 polymer ?
#
loop_
_entity_poly.entity_id
_entity_poly.type
_entity_poly.pdbx_seq_one_letter_code
_entity_poly.pdbx_strand_id
1 'polypeptide(L)'
;MPRAEAFSSIVLPRAQHIVSYHIILKGAGWASIRGFASTWFEAGDVLVLPHGDPYSMLSEPGQPPEFDVEATMHFSETWRGAGCRS
;
A
#
# COMPACT_ATOMS: atom_id res chain seq x y z
N MET A 1 -1.57 -2.94 -3.31
CA MET A 1 -0.76 -3.35 -2.15
C MET A 1 -1.29 -4.67 -1.60
N PRO A 2 -0.44 -5.71 -1.52
CA PRO A 2 -0.77 -6.98 -0.89
C PRO A 2 -1.11 -6.82 0.59
N ARG A 3 -1.61 -7.89 1.20
CA ARG A 3 -1.85 -7.95 2.64
C ARG A 3 -0.55 -7.68 3.41
N ALA A 4 -0.64 -6.94 4.50
CA ALA A 4 0.51 -6.58 5.32
C ALA A 4 1.36 -7.77 5.75
N GLU A 5 0.74 -8.88 6.15
CA GLU A 5 1.45 -10.07 6.61
C GLU A 5 2.40 -10.61 5.54
N ALA A 6 2.04 -10.50 4.25
CA ALA A 6 2.83 -11.01 3.14
C ALA A 6 4.20 -10.34 3.05
N PHE A 7 4.30 -9.03 3.32
CA PHE A 7 5.55 -8.27 3.26
C PHE A 7 6.09 -7.83 4.63
N SER A 8 5.35 -8.05 5.72
CA SER A 8 5.76 -7.71 7.08
C SER A 8 7.08 -8.37 7.46
N SER A 9 7.25 -9.65 7.16
CA SER A 9 8.46 -10.43 7.43
C SER A 9 9.68 -9.90 6.67
N ILE A 10 9.46 -9.25 5.54
CA ILE A 10 10.49 -8.70 4.66
C ILE A 10 10.90 -7.33 5.17
N VAL A 11 9.95 -6.43 5.39
CA VAL A 11 10.24 -5.00 5.67
C VAL A 11 10.39 -4.74 7.18
N LEU A 12 9.61 -5.43 8.02
CA LEU A 12 9.55 -5.24 9.47
C LEU A 12 9.37 -6.59 10.21
N PRO A 13 10.39 -7.47 10.25
CA PRO A 13 10.28 -8.87 10.72
C PRO A 13 9.82 -9.08 12.18
N ARG A 14 9.61 -8.01 12.96
CA ARG A 14 9.13 -8.05 14.34
C ARG A 14 7.85 -7.23 14.57
N ALA A 15 7.26 -6.67 13.52
CA ALA A 15 6.02 -5.92 13.65
C ALA A 15 4.84 -6.86 13.91
N GLN A 16 4.10 -6.61 15.00
CA GLN A 16 2.86 -7.32 15.31
C GLN A 16 1.67 -6.74 14.55
N HIS A 17 1.73 -5.45 14.23
CA HIS A 17 0.72 -4.72 13.48
C HIS A 17 1.39 -3.78 12.49
N ILE A 18 0.86 -3.71 11.28
CA ILE A 18 1.28 -2.75 10.25
C ILE A 18 0.13 -1.79 10.00
N VAL A 19 0.44 -0.50 10.15
CA VAL A 19 -0.45 0.60 9.79
C VAL A 19 0.16 1.28 8.58
N SER A 20 -0.52 1.24 7.44
CA SER A 20 -0.11 2.01 6.27
C SER A 20 -0.74 3.40 6.33
N TYR A 21 0.07 4.44 6.12
CA TYR A 21 -0.36 5.82 6.00
C TYR A 21 0.07 6.39 4.66
N HIS A 22 -0.84 7.06 3.96
CA HIS A 22 -0.55 7.75 2.71
C HIS A 22 -0.95 9.21 2.85
N ILE A 23 0.03 10.08 2.75
CA ILE A 23 -0.19 11.53 2.73
C ILE A 23 -0.18 11.93 1.26
N ILE A 24 -1.31 12.43 0.78
CA ILE A 24 -1.46 12.80 -0.63
C ILE A 24 -0.91 14.21 -0.81
N LEU A 25 0.31 14.30 -1.34
CA LEU A 25 0.96 15.59 -1.58
C LEU A 25 0.43 16.28 -2.85
N LYS A 26 -0.01 15.50 -3.85
CA LYS A 26 -0.51 15.98 -5.13
C LYS A 26 -1.34 14.89 -5.82
N GLY A 27 -2.29 15.31 -6.66
CA GLY A 27 -3.13 14.41 -7.45
C GLY A 27 -4.41 14.02 -6.73
N ALA A 28 -5.17 13.14 -7.34
CA ALA A 28 -6.41 12.59 -6.79
C ALA A 28 -6.66 11.20 -7.37
N GLY A 29 -7.50 10.42 -6.69
CA GLY A 29 -7.82 9.06 -7.12
C GLY A 29 -8.75 8.35 -6.15
N TRP A 30 -8.80 7.03 -6.29
CA TRP A 30 -9.67 6.14 -5.56
C TRP A 30 -8.86 5.15 -4.74
N ALA A 31 -9.19 5.04 -3.46
CA ALA A 31 -8.73 3.98 -2.59
C ALA A 31 -9.79 2.89 -2.49
N SER A 32 -9.42 1.65 -2.77
CA SER A 32 -10.32 0.49 -2.67
C SER A 32 -9.75 -0.54 -1.71
N ILE A 33 -10.60 -1.02 -0.79
CA ILE A 33 -10.32 -2.12 0.12
C ILE A 33 -11.38 -3.20 -0.12
N ARG A 34 -11.00 -4.47 -0.16
CA ARG A 34 -11.98 -5.56 -0.36
C ARG A 34 -13.06 -5.52 0.72
N GLY A 35 -14.32 -5.47 0.29
CA GLY A 35 -15.49 -5.44 1.18
C GLY A 35 -15.95 -4.05 1.59
N PHE A 36 -15.26 -2.98 1.15
CA PHE A 36 -15.64 -1.59 1.42
C PHE A 36 -15.90 -0.83 0.12
N ALA A 37 -16.67 0.25 0.22
CA ALA A 37 -16.86 1.17 -0.91
C ALA A 37 -15.55 1.89 -1.24
N SER A 38 -15.26 2.07 -2.53
CA SER A 38 -14.11 2.88 -2.96
C SER A 38 -14.27 4.31 -2.45
N THR A 39 -13.21 4.86 -1.88
CA THR A 39 -13.19 6.21 -1.31
C THR A 39 -12.33 7.12 -2.17
N TRP A 40 -12.87 8.27 -2.56
CA TRP A 40 -12.12 9.30 -3.27
C TRP A 40 -11.13 10.00 -2.32
N PHE A 41 -9.94 10.32 -2.82
CA PHE A 41 -8.94 11.11 -2.10
C PHE A 41 -8.32 12.16 -3.02
N GLU A 42 -7.84 13.24 -2.45
CA GLU A 42 -7.13 14.32 -3.15
C GLU A 42 -5.98 14.92 -2.34
N ALA A 43 -5.26 15.86 -2.93
CA ALA A 43 -4.11 16.50 -2.31
C ALA A 43 -4.51 17.19 -0.98
N GLY A 44 -3.77 16.89 0.09
CA GLY A 44 -4.08 17.32 1.45
C GLY A 44 -4.72 16.24 2.30
N ASP A 45 -5.26 15.17 1.69
CA ASP A 45 -5.83 14.05 2.44
C ASP A 45 -4.76 13.14 3.02
N VAL A 46 -5.13 12.50 4.14
CA VAL A 46 -4.35 11.44 4.77
C VAL A 46 -5.19 10.19 4.87
N LEU A 47 -4.75 9.12 4.21
CA LEU A 47 -5.39 7.83 4.24
C LEU A 47 -4.67 6.91 5.24
N VAL A 48 -5.41 6.37 6.20
CA VAL A 48 -4.89 5.48 7.24
C VAL A 48 -5.53 4.10 7.12
N LEU A 49 -4.71 3.06 6.98
CA LEU A 49 -5.13 1.67 6.86
C LEU A 49 -4.56 0.86 8.05
N PRO A 50 -5.32 0.71 9.15
CA PRO A 50 -4.80 0.22 10.43
C PRO A 50 -4.63 -1.31 10.51
N HIS A 51 -5.36 -2.07 9.69
CA HIS A 51 -5.40 -3.54 9.79
C HIS A 51 -4.55 -4.26 8.74
N GLY A 52 -3.79 -3.53 7.92
CA GLY A 52 -2.96 -4.13 6.89
C GLY A 52 -3.75 -4.87 5.80
N ASP A 53 -5.05 -4.58 5.68
CA ASP A 53 -5.89 -5.18 4.65
C ASP A 53 -5.38 -4.84 3.24
N PRO A 54 -5.56 -5.74 2.25
CA PRO A 54 -5.16 -5.45 0.89
C PRO A 54 -5.94 -4.26 0.35
N TYR A 55 -5.22 -3.28 -0.19
CA TYR A 55 -5.80 -2.08 -0.77
C TYR A 55 -5.15 -1.73 -2.11
N SER A 56 -5.88 -0.99 -2.94
CA SER A 56 -5.35 -0.34 -4.13
C SER A 56 -5.63 1.16 -4.07
N MET A 57 -4.74 1.95 -4.64
CA MET A 57 -4.94 3.38 -4.90
C MET A 57 -4.75 3.58 -6.39
N LEU A 58 -5.81 3.95 -7.11
CA LEU A 58 -5.85 3.98 -8.57
C LEU A 58 -6.56 5.25 -9.05
N SER A 59 -6.28 5.67 -10.28
CA SER A 59 -6.93 6.85 -10.87
C SER A 59 -8.42 6.61 -11.14
N GLU A 60 -8.82 5.36 -11.42
CA GLU A 60 -10.21 4.95 -11.63
C GLU A 60 -10.56 3.73 -10.75
N PRO A 61 -11.79 3.64 -10.25
CA PRO A 61 -12.21 2.51 -9.42
C PRO A 61 -12.43 1.26 -10.29
N GLY A 62 -12.06 0.09 -9.77
CA GLY A 62 -12.32 -1.20 -10.43
C GLY A 62 -11.30 -1.59 -11.49
N GLN A 63 -10.31 -0.76 -11.78
CA GLN A 63 -9.15 -1.18 -12.57
C GLN A 63 -8.30 -2.19 -11.77
N PRO A 64 -7.73 -3.22 -12.41
CA PRO A 64 -6.73 -4.04 -11.77
C PRO A 64 -5.46 -3.20 -11.52
N PRO A 65 -4.75 -3.42 -10.41
CA PRO A 65 -3.46 -2.78 -10.20
C PRO A 65 -2.48 -3.14 -11.31
N GLU A 66 -1.66 -2.16 -11.74
CA GLU A 66 -0.65 -2.34 -12.78
C GLU A 66 0.37 -3.43 -12.44
N PHE A 67 0.73 -3.55 -11.17
CA PHE A 67 1.61 -4.58 -10.65
C PHE A 67 0.82 -5.68 -9.95
N ASP A 68 1.14 -6.93 -10.30
CA ASP A 68 0.63 -8.08 -9.57
C ASP A 68 1.29 -8.22 -8.18
N VAL A 69 0.85 -9.23 -7.43
CA VAL A 69 1.35 -9.47 -6.07
C VAL A 69 2.85 -9.77 -6.09
N GLU A 70 3.32 -10.62 -6.99
CA GLU A 70 4.73 -11.03 -7.07
C GLU A 70 5.65 -9.83 -7.39
N ALA A 71 5.28 -9.04 -8.39
CA ALA A 71 5.99 -7.81 -8.76
C ALA A 71 6.02 -6.80 -7.61
N THR A 72 4.91 -6.65 -6.87
CA THR A 72 4.85 -5.76 -5.70
C THR A 72 5.76 -6.26 -4.56
N MET A 73 5.81 -7.57 -4.33
CA MET A 73 6.68 -8.19 -3.32
C MET A 73 8.16 -8.02 -3.66
N HIS A 74 8.54 -8.26 -4.92
CA HIS A 74 9.91 -8.07 -5.40
C HIS A 74 10.38 -6.61 -5.26
N PHE A 75 9.51 -5.64 -5.54
CA PHE A 75 9.80 -4.22 -5.28
C PHE A 75 10.08 -3.96 -3.79
N SER A 76 9.28 -4.54 -2.88
CA SER A 76 9.46 -4.35 -1.43
C SER A 76 10.79 -4.93 -0.92
N GLU A 77 11.25 -6.06 -1.48
CA GLU A 77 12.55 -6.66 -1.18
C GLU A 77 13.70 -5.83 -1.70
N THR A 78 13.56 -5.30 -2.91
CA THR A 78 14.53 -4.40 -3.53
C THR A 78 14.70 -3.12 -2.69
N TRP A 79 13.60 -2.53 -2.23
CA TRP A 79 13.63 -1.34 -1.38
C TRP A 79 14.30 -1.59 -0.03
N ARG A 80 14.06 -2.75 0.61
CA ARG A 80 14.81 -3.17 1.81
C ARG A 80 16.31 -3.23 1.55
N GLY A 81 16.71 -3.77 0.39
CA GLY A 81 18.12 -3.88 -0.01
C GLY A 81 18.77 -2.53 -0.35
N ALA A 82 17.98 -1.54 -0.76
CA ALA A 82 18.43 -0.19 -1.08
C ALA A 82 18.56 0.72 0.17
N GLY A 83 17.73 0.50 1.20
CA GLY A 83 17.71 1.30 2.43
C GLY A 83 18.81 1.02 3.45
N CYS A 84 19.75 0.09 3.18
CA CYS A 84 20.87 -0.26 4.08
C CYS A 84 22.25 -0.05 3.41
N ARG A 85 22.39 0.96 2.57
CA ARG A 85 23.69 1.50 2.16
C ARG A 85 23.73 2.99 2.44
N SER A 86 24.47 3.31 3.52
CA SER A 86 24.98 4.60 4.01
C SER A 86 23.98 5.70 4.31
#